data_AF-A0A962E7V3-F1
#
_entry.id   AF-A0A962E7V3-F1
#
_cell.length_a   1.000
_cell.length_b   1.000
_cell.length_c   1.000
_cell.angle_alpha   90.00
_cell.angle_beta   90.00
_cell.angle_gamma   90.00
#
_symmetry.space_group_name_H-M   'P 1'
#
loop_
_entity.id
_entity.type
_entity.pdbx_description
1 polymer ?
#
loop_
_entity_poly.entity_id
_entity_poly.type
_entity_poly.pdbx_seq_one_letter_code
_entity_poly.pdbx_strand_id
1 'polypeptide(L)'
;GIFGMELLLDDPGTRLLQGGLNFGGLIDAGQVGFAGVNVVDNRGGLMVLSLTATGSPSDDANGSLPVRIQILRQVGSETELFAEEVSTLSLSAPVNLTRTVPMGYYVVTVAPEGAGPELVGGPAEGQFFLEMQATNAIFLGGALQGGAVVGGYHAEHPFGGVSGFAGFCISTPHSASVKVLSAPTYGETGAADLRLRLLDAQGQPITAVPTD
;
A
#
# COMPACT_ATOMS: atom_id res chain seq x y z
N GLY A 1 -2.50 -6.31 15.23
CA GLY A 1 -3.60 -7.00 14.53
C GLY A 1 -3.69 -6.55 13.09
N ILE A 2 -4.37 -7.28 12.22
CA ILE A 2 -4.41 -7.00 10.77
C ILE A 2 -5.42 -5.89 10.48
N PHE A 3 -5.05 -4.95 9.58
CA PHE A 3 -6.01 -4.02 9.00
C PHE A 3 -5.92 -3.99 7.48
N GLY A 4 -7.04 -3.64 6.86
CA GLY A 4 -7.13 -3.33 5.44
C GLY A 4 -8.03 -2.12 5.23
N MET A 5 -7.79 -1.41 4.14
CA MET A 5 -8.61 -0.28 3.72
C MET A 5 -8.76 -0.34 2.20
N GLU A 6 -10.00 -0.29 1.75
CA GLU A 6 -10.36 -0.11 0.35
C GLU A 6 -10.92 1.29 0.17
N LEU A 7 -10.30 2.05 -0.73
CA LEU A 7 -10.79 3.35 -1.16
C LEU A 7 -11.23 3.25 -2.62
N LEU A 8 -12.45 3.70 -2.90
CA LEU A 8 -13.06 3.75 -4.22
C LEU A 8 -13.39 5.21 -4.58
N LEU A 9 -13.01 5.63 -5.79
CA LEU A 9 -13.44 6.89 -6.37
C LEU A 9 -14.74 6.67 -7.14
N ASP A 10 -15.79 7.41 -6.78
CA ASP A 10 -17.14 7.22 -7.29
C ASP A 10 -17.46 8.24 -8.40
N ASP A 11 -18.08 9.38 -8.09
CA ASP A 11 -18.37 10.45 -9.06
C ASP A 11 -17.12 11.32 -9.30
N PRO A 12 -16.90 11.86 -10.51
CA PRO A 12 -17.75 11.82 -11.71
C PRO A 12 -17.47 10.62 -12.65
N GLY A 13 -16.88 9.53 -12.15
CA GLY A 13 -16.52 8.36 -12.95
C GLY A 13 -15.11 8.38 -13.53
N THR A 14 -14.38 9.50 -13.41
CA THR A 14 -12.92 9.48 -13.52
C THR A 14 -12.35 8.76 -12.30
N ARG A 15 -11.37 7.88 -12.49
CA ARG A 15 -10.84 7.06 -11.40
C ARG A 15 -9.31 6.99 -11.37
N LEU A 16 -8.64 7.97 -11.98
CA LEU A 16 -7.19 7.97 -12.17
C LEU A 16 -6.49 8.58 -10.96
N LEU A 17 -5.51 7.87 -10.41
CA LEU A 17 -4.60 8.34 -9.36
C LEU A 17 -3.36 8.96 -10.04
N GLN A 18 -3.43 10.25 -10.35
CA GLN A 18 -2.47 10.93 -11.23
C GLN A 18 -1.10 11.18 -10.59
N GLY A 19 -1.02 11.15 -9.25
CA GLY A 19 0.23 11.16 -8.50
C GLY A 19 0.72 9.76 -8.13
N GLY A 20 0.05 8.71 -8.59
CA GLY A 20 0.25 7.35 -8.09
C GLY A 20 -0.41 7.11 -6.74
N LEU A 21 0.07 6.07 -6.06
CA LEU A 21 -0.34 5.67 -4.72
C LEU A 21 0.88 5.66 -3.81
N ASN A 22 0.82 6.43 -2.74
CA ASN A 22 1.76 6.34 -1.63
C ASN A 22 1.08 5.58 -0.51
N PHE A 23 1.73 4.58 0.06
CA PHE A 23 1.20 3.84 1.20
C PHE A 23 2.34 3.38 2.10
N GLY A 24 2.00 3.06 3.33
CA GLY A 24 2.97 2.56 4.28
C GLY A 24 2.33 2.22 5.59
N GLY A 25 3.15 1.71 6.50
CA GLY A 25 2.71 1.29 7.82
C GLY A 25 3.67 0.29 8.43
N LEU A 26 3.17 -0.45 9.41
CA LEU A 26 3.94 -1.44 10.13
C LEU A 26 3.82 -2.83 9.49
N ILE A 27 4.86 -3.64 9.68
CA ILE A 27 4.93 -5.05 9.27
C ILE A 27 5.50 -5.90 10.42
N ASP A 28 5.18 -7.18 10.43
CA ASP A 28 5.80 -8.19 11.31
C ASP A 28 6.03 -9.52 10.56
N ALA A 29 6.64 -10.51 11.20
CA ALA A 29 6.91 -11.83 10.63
C ALA A 29 5.68 -12.57 10.07
N GLY A 30 4.48 -12.30 10.61
CA GLY A 30 3.24 -12.98 10.23
C GLY A 30 2.32 -12.15 9.33
N GLN A 31 2.53 -10.83 9.26
CA GLN A 31 1.67 -9.89 8.58
C GLN A 31 2.45 -8.96 7.66
N VAL A 32 2.20 -9.14 6.37
CA VAL A 32 2.76 -8.29 5.31
C VAL A 32 2.01 -6.97 5.21
N GLY A 33 2.73 -5.92 4.82
CA GLY A 33 2.16 -4.71 4.27
C GLY A 33 1.79 -4.94 2.81
N PHE A 34 0.68 -4.36 2.35
CA PHE A 34 0.25 -4.55 0.96
C PHE A 34 -0.44 -3.33 0.36
N ALA A 35 -0.33 -3.22 -0.96
CA ALA A 35 -1.19 -2.35 -1.78
C ALA A 35 -1.62 -3.05 -3.07
N GLY A 36 -2.92 -3.05 -3.32
CA GLY A 36 -3.58 -3.50 -4.52
C GLY A 36 -4.05 -2.33 -5.37
N VAL A 37 -3.73 -2.37 -6.67
CA VAL A 37 -4.05 -1.31 -7.63
C VAL A 37 -4.38 -1.90 -9.01
N ASN A 38 -5.26 -1.23 -9.75
CA ASN A 38 -5.43 -1.54 -11.17
C ASN A 38 -4.45 -0.70 -11.99
N VAL A 39 -3.69 -1.38 -12.84
CA VAL A 39 -2.82 -0.79 -13.85
C VAL A 39 -3.57 -0.81 -15.18
N VAL A 40 -3.86 0.37 -15.71
CA VAL A 40 -4.68 0.57 -16.91
C VAL A 40 -4.04 1.56 -17.88
N ASP A 41 -4.44 1.46 -19.15
CA ASP A 41 -4.20 2.49 -20.16
C ASP A 41 -5.43 2.61 -21.07
N ASN A 42 -5.77 3.85 -21.41
CA ASN A 42 -6.86 4.20 -22.31
C ASN A 42 -6.55 3.84 -23.77
N ARG A 43 -5.28 3.55 -24.11
CA ARG A 43 -4.82 3.25 -25.48
C ARG A 43 -4.32 1.81 -25.66
N GLY A 44 -4.26 1.04 -24.57
CA GLY A 44 -3.73 -0.32 -24.55
C GLY A 44 -2.21 -0.37 -24.69
N GLY A 45 -1.60 -1.41 -24.09
CA GLY A 45 -0.16 -1.63 -24.18
C GLY A 45 0.43 -2.18 -22.89
N LEU A 46 1.75 -2.34 -22.89
CA LEU A 46 2.52 -2.63 -21.69
C LEU A 46 2.75 -1.32 -20.91
N MET A 47 2.66 -1.43 -19.59
CA MET A 47 2.85 -0.35 -18.65
C MET A 47 4.18 -0.53 -17.92
N VAL A 48 4.76 0.55 -17.45
CA VAL A 48 5.92 0.57 -16.57
C VAL A 48 5.41 0.85 -15.17
N LEU A 49 5.45 -0.17 -14.30
CA LEU A 49 5.18 -0.05 -12.87
C LEU A 49 6.48 0.29 -12.17
N SER A 50 6.52 1.46 -11.52
CA SER A 50 7.64 1.94 -10.73
C SER A 50 7.26 1.96 -9.26
N LEU A 51 8.16 1.46 -8.43
CA LEU A 51 8.06 1.41 -6.98
C LEU A 51 9.30 2.07 -6.38
N THR A 52 9.09 2.96 -5.42
CA THR A 52 10.14 3.50 -4.58
C THR A 52 9.81 3.15 -3.13
N ALA A 53 10.71 2.43 -2.46
CA ALA A 53 10.49 1.94 -1.11
C ALA A 53 11.57 2.45 -0.16
N THR A 54 11.15 2.91 1.02
CA THR A 54 12.00 3.24 2.17
C THR A 54 11.39 2.63 3.42
N GLY A 55 12.17 2.58 4.50
CA GLY A 55 11.71 1.96 5.74
C GLY A 55 12.79 1.95 6.80
N SER A 56 12.46 1.44 7.97
CA SER A 56 13.40 1.24 9.07
C SER A 56 12.89 0.17 10.03
N PRO A 57 13.80 -0.48 10.80
CA PRO A 57 13.42 -1.30 11.94
C PRO A 57 12.58 -0.51 12.95
N SER A 58 11.76 -1.22 13.72
CA SER A 58 10.88 -0.61 14.73
C SER A 58 11.63 -0.08 15.96
N ASP A 59 12.88 -0.49 16.16
CA ASP A 59 13.71 -0.08 17.29
C ASP A 59 14.78 0.98 16.92
N ASP A 60 15.03 1.20 15.63
CA ASP A 60 15.98 2.21 15.14
C ASP A 60 15.54 2.83 13.81
N ALA A 61 15.04 4.07 13.86
CA ALA A 61 14.61 4.81 12.66
C ALA A 61 15.75 5.10 11.66
N ASN A 62 17.02 5.07 12.10
CA ASN A 62 18.18 5.22 11.23
C ASN A 62 18.78 3.88 10.80
N GLY A 63 18.20 2.78 11.29
CA GLY A 63 18.62 1.42 11.00
C GLY A 63 18.27 1.00 9.57
N SER A 64 18.57 -0.26 9.28
CA SER A 64 18.33 -0.88 7.99
C SER A 64 17.49 -2.14 8.16
N LEU A 65 16.40 -2.23 7.39
CA LEU A 65 15.42 -3.31 7.49
C LEU A 65 15.51 -4.21 6.25
N PRO A 66 15.97 -5.46 6.38
CA PRO A 66 15.91 -6.42 5.28
C PRO A 66 14.44 -6.82 5.03
N VAL A 67 14.02 -6.72 3.78
CA VAL A 67 12.65 -7.00 3.35
C VAL A 67 12.61 -7.83 2.08
N ARG A 68 11.50 -8.53 1.89
CA ARG A 68 11.07 -9.10 0.63
C ARG A 68 9.91 -8.27 0.07
N ILE A 69 10.06 -7.80 -1.16
CA ILE A 69 9.04 -7.09 -1.92
C ILE A 69 8.56 -8.02 -3.03
N GLN A 70 7.26 -8.33 -3.08
CA GLN A 70 6.67 -9.13 -4.15
C GLN A 70 5.66 -8.32 -4.94
N ILE A 71 5.63 -8.53 -6.25
CA ILE A 71 4.59 -8.04 -7.16
C ILE A 71 3.79 -9.27 -7.59
N LEU A 72 2.54 -9.33 -7.18
CA LEU A 72 1.59 -10.37 -7.49
C LEU A 72 0.60 -9.84 -8.52
N ARG A 73 0.18 -10.67 -9.47
CA ARG A 73 -0.89 -10.36 -10.43
C ARG A 73 -2.10 -11.21 -10.09
N GLN A 74 -3.28 -10.60 -10.03
CA GLN A 74 -4.54 -11.32 -9.86
C GLN A 74 -5.23 -11.51 -11.21
N VAL A 75 -5.56 -12.75 -11.54
CA VAL A 75 -6.29 -13.10 -12.77
C VAL A 75 -7.44 -14.03 -12.39
N GLY A 76 -8.64 -13.45 -12.29
CA GLY A 76 -9.80 -14.18 -11.76
C GLY A 76 -9.58 -14.57 -10.30
N SER A 77 -9.57 -15.86 -10.01
CA SER A 77 -9.28 -16.41 -8.68
C SER A 77 -7.82 -16.84 -8.49
N GLU A 78 -6.97 -16.66 -9.51
CA GLU A 78 -5.57 -17.06 -9.47
C GLU A 78 -4.68 -15.89 -9.09
N THR A 79 -3.70 -16.17 -8.23
CA THR A 79 -2.61 -15.26 -7.88
C THR A 79 -1.32 -15.77 -8.50
N GLU A 80 -0.69 -14.95 -9.34
CA GLU A 80 0.58 -15.23 -9.99
C GLU A 80 1.68 -14.36 -9.36
N LEU A 81 2.82 -14.96 -8.98
CA LEU A 81 4.01 -14.21 -8.59
C LEU A 81 4.68 -13.66 -9.86
N PHE A 82 4.56 -12.35 -10.06
CA PHE A 82 5.10 -11.67 -11.24
C PHE A 82 6.57 -11.27 -11.04
N ALA A 83 6.91 -10.79 -9.85
CA ALA A 83 8.29 -10.46 -9.49
C ALA A 83 8.50 -10.56 -7.98
N GLU A 84 9.75 -10.82 -7.59
CA GLU A 84 10.21 -10.78 -6.21
C GLU A 84 11.56 -10.07 -6.16
N GLU A 85 11.78 -9.30 -5.10
CA GLU A 85 13.04 -8.65 -4.79
C GLU A 85 13.29 -8.78 -3.28
N VAL A 86 14.49 -9.22 -2.90
CA VAL A 86 15.00 -9.09 -1.53
C VAL A 86 15.93 -7.90 -1.49
N SER A 87 15.66 -6.96 -0.58
CA SER A 87 16.42 -5.72 -0.47
C SER A 87 16.46 -5.22 0.96
N THR A 88 17.30 -4.20 1.20
CA THR A 88 17.44 -3.58 2.52
C THR A 88 16.92 -2.15 2.46
N LEU A 89 15.85 -1.86 3.20
CA LEU A 89 15.28 -0.52 3.30
C LEU A 89 16.04 0.32 4.32
N SER A 90 16.22 1.60 4.01
CA SER A 90 16.55 2.64 4.98
C SER A 90 15.77 3.92 4.65
N LEU A 91 15.63 4.84 5.61
CA LEU A 91 14.98 6.14 5.37
C LEU A 91 15.87 7.11 4.57
N SER A 92 17.17 6.85 4.48
CA SER A 92 18.14 7.72 3.82
C SER A 92 18.50 7.30 2.39
N ALA A 93 18.22 6.04 2.02
CA ALA A 93 18.54 5.48 0.72
C ALA A 93 17.36 4.67 0.17
N PRO A 94 16.55 5.24 -0.75
CA PRO A 94 15.40 4.56 -1.31
C PRO A 94 15.79 3.41 -2.26
N VAL A 95 15.07 2.30 -2.14
CA VAL A 95 15.10 1.18 -3.10
C VAL A 95 14.14 1.50 -4.23
N ASN A 96 14.61 1.41 -5.48
CA ASN A 96 13.80 1.66 -6.66
C ASN A 96 13.65 0.37 -7.47
N LEU A 97 12.40 0.00 -7.76
CA LEU A 97 12.06 -1.17 -8.58
C LEU A 97 11.19 -0.72 -9.75
N THR A 98 11.52 -1.23 -10.93
CA THR A 98 10.75 -0.96 -12.14
C THR A 98 10.47 -2.28 -12.85
N ARG A 99 9.23 -2.49 -13.27
CA ARG A 99 8.80 -3.67 -14.03
C ARG A 99 7.87 -3.26 -15.16
N THR A 100 8.07 -3.87 -16.33
CA THR A 100 7.12 -3.77 -17.44
C THR A 100 6.02 -4.81 -17.23
N VAL A 101 4.77 -4.35 -17.12
CA VAL A 101 3.61 -5.17 -16.75
C VAL A 101 2.49 -5.01 -17.79
N PRO A 102 1.73 -6.08 -18.12
CA PRO A 102 0.47 -5.91 -18.84
C PRO A 102 -0.57 -5.20 -17.95
N MET A 103 -1.64 -4.70 -18.55
CA MET A 103 -2.78 -4.20 -17.78
C MET A 103 -3.39 -5.30 -16.89
N GLY A 104 -3.93 -4.89 -15.75
CA GLY A 104 -4.55 -5.81 -14.79
C GLY A 104 -4.48 -5.29 -13.36
N TYR A 105 -4.95 -6.13 -12.43
CA TYR A 105 -4.87 -5.86 -11.00
C TYR A 105 -3.60 -6.47 -10.42
N TYR A 106 -2.82 -5.66 -9.72
CA TYR A 106 -1.58 -6.06 -9.08
C TYR A 106 -1.64 -5.81 -7.59
N VAL A 107 -1.02 -6.69 -6.82
CA VAL A 107 -0.81 -6.54 -5.38
C VAL A 107 0.69 -6.50 -5.13
N VAL A 108 1.17 -5.39 -4.58
CA VAL A 108 2.54 -5.28 -4.08
C VAL A 108 2.51 -5.61 -2.60
N THR A 109 3.38 -6.50 -2.16
CA THR A 109 3.55 -6.82 -0.74
C THR A 109 4.96 -6.47 -0.28
N VAL A 110 5.07 -6.07 1.00
CA VAL A 110 6.34 -5.83 1.70
C VAL A 110 6.29 -6.63 2.99
N ALA A 111 7.28 -7.50 3.19
CA ALA A 111 7.40 -8.33 4.37
C ALA A 111 8.85 -8.28 4.87
N PRO A 112 9.12 -8.46 6.17
CA PRO A 112 10.49 -8.70 6.63
C PRO A 112 11.12 -9.89 5.89
N GLU A 113 12.42 -9.85 5.64
CA GLU A 113 13.10 -10.98 4.99
C GLU A 113 12.99 -12.23 5.87
N GLY A 114 12.58 -13.35 5.27
CA GLY A 114 12.33 -14.60 6.01
C GLY A 114 10.95 -14.69 6.68
N ALA A 115 10.14 -13.62 6.64
CA ALA A 115 8.75 -13.66 7.07
C ALA A 115 7.90 -14.60 6.20
N GLY A 116 6.79 -15.11 6.73
CA GLY A 116 5.91 -16.05 6.03
C GLY A 116 4.57 -16.24 6.75
N PRO A 117 3.50 -16.63 6.04
CA PRO A 117 2.16 -16.79 6.62
C PRO A 117 2.09 -17.89 7.70
N GLU A 118 3.07 -18.79 7.74
CA GLU A 118 3.24 -19.82 8.77
C GLU A 118 3.86 -19.30 10.08
N LEU A 119 4.48 -18.12 10.06
CA LEU A 119 5.09 -17.55 11.25
C LEU A 119 4.05 -16.84 12.12
N VAL A 120 4.17 -17.01 13.43
CA VAL A 120 3.34 -16.29 14.40
C VAL A 120 3.87 -14.86 14.48
N GLY A 121 3.01 -13.89 14.15
CA GLY A 121 3.29 -12.46 14.28
C GLY A 121 3.52 -12.02 15.73
N GLY A 122 3.90 -10.76 15.93
CA GLY A 122 4.41 -10.27 17.21
C GLY A 122 4.42 -8.74 17.32
N PRO A 123 5.38 -8.12 18.04
CA PRO A 123 5.58 -6.69 17.92
C PRO A 123 5.96 -6.33 16.47
N ALA A 124 5.71 -5.08 16.07
CA ALA A 124 6.13 -4.62 14.75
C ALA A 124 7.65 -4.78 14.58
N GLU A 125 8.09 -5.33 13.45
CA GLU A 125 9.51 -5.46 13.12
C GLU A 125 10.06 -4.20 12.46
N GLY A 126 9.20 -3.47 11.76
CA GLY A 126 9.59 -2.26 11.09
C GLY A 126 8.43 -1.49 10.50
N GLN A 127 8.77 -0.32 10.00
CA GLN A 127 7.91 0.52 9.18
C GLN A 127 8.43 0.55 7.75
N PHE A 128 7.50 0.69 6.80
CA PHE A 128 7.83 0.88 5.40
C PHE A 128 6.97 1.99 4.80
N PHE A 129 7.50 2.61 3.76
CA PHE A 129 6.87 3.62 2.94
C PHE A 129 7.11 3.22 1.49
N LEU A 130 6.05 3.20 0.69
CA LEU A 130 6.09 2.78 -0.69
C LEU A 130 5.34 3.78 -1.56
N GLU A 131 6.03 4.29 -2.56
CA GLU A 131 5.47 5.11 -3.62
C GLU A 131 5.33 4.26 -4.88
N MET A 132 4.14 4.23 -5.46
CA MET A 132 3.83 3.41 -6.63
C MET A 132 3.25 4.27 -7.75
N GLN A 133 3.81 4.12 -8.96
CA GLN A 133 3.36 4.83 -10.15
C GLN A 133 3.29 3.87 -11.34
N ALA A 134 2.33 4.09 -12.23
CA ALA A 134 2.24 3.37 -13.49
C ALA A 134 2.24 4.36 -14.65
N THR A 135 3.15 4.19 -15.60
CA THR A 135 3.25 5.02 -16.80
C THR A 135 3.24 4.16 -18.05
N ASN A 136 2.75 4.67 -19.17
CA ASN A 136 2.95 4.00 -20.46
C ASN A 136 4.33 4.42 -21.01
N ALA A 137 5.10 3.46 -21.54
CA ALA A 137 6.45 3.73 -22.05
C ALA A 137 6.49 4.64 -23.30
N ILE A 138 5.36 4.75 -24.02
CA ILE A 138 5.25 5.43 -25.32
C ILE A 138 4.50 6.75 -25.19
N PHE A 139 3.53 6.84 -24.27
CA PHE A 139 2.75 8.04 -24.03
C PHE A 139 2.97 8.50 -22.59
N LEU A 140 3.14 9.81 -22.36
CA LEU A 140 3.08 10.44 -21.03
C LEU A 140 1.64 10.39 -20.46
N GLY A 141 1.06 9.19 -20.43
CA GLY A 141 -0.31 8.90 -20.10
C GLY A 141 -0.39 7.46 -19.62
N GLY A 142 -0.70 7.30 -18.35
CA GLY A 142 -0.78 6.05 -17.61
C GLY A 142 -1.07 6.41 -16.17
N ALA A 143 -1.96 5.67 -15.53
CA ALA A 143 -2.25 5.91 -14.11
C ALA A 143 -2.70 4.61 -13.46
N LEU A 144 -2.56 4.59 -12.14
CA LEU A 144 -3.30 3.64 -11.33
C LEU A 144 -4.77 4.06 -11.37
N GLN A 145 -5.69 3.11 -11.48
CA GLN A 145 -7.13 3.40 -11.58
C GLN A 145 -7.96 2.60 -10.58
N GLY A 146 -9.12 3.15 -10.25
CA GLY A 146 -10.24 2.38 -9.72
C GLY A 146 -10.30 2.37 -8.20
N GLY A 147 -9.31 2.96 -7.54
CA GLY A 147 -9.18 2.92 -6.09
C GLY A 147 -7.83 2.40 -5.64
N ALA A 148 -7.67 2.27 -4.32
CA ALA A 148 -6.50 1.70 -3.68
C ALA A 148 -6.97 0.76 -2.57
N VAL A 149 -6.42 -0.46 -2.56
CA VAL A 149 -6.62 -1.42 -1.48
C VAL A 149 -5.30 -1.50 -0.72
N VAL A 150 -5.22 -1.01 0.50
CA VAL A 150 -3.98 -1.03 1.29
C VAL A 150 -4.19 -1.75 2.61
N GLY A 151 -3.11 -2.20 3.22
CA GLY A 151 -3.19 -2.75 4.56
C GLY A 151 -1.84 -3.17 5.10
N GLY A 152 -1.87 -3.75 6.29
CA GLY A 152 -0.67 -4.15 7.00
C GLY A 152 -0.96 -4.47 8.45
N TYR A 153 0.05 -4.24 9.28
CA TYR A 153 0.00 -4.51 10.70
C TYR A 153 -0.42 -3.26 11.49
N HIS A 154 -1.42 -3.41 12.35
CA HIS A 154 -1.89 -2.40 13.28
C HIS A 154 -1.33 -2.67 14.68
N ALA A 155 -0.46 -1.77 15.14
CA ALA A 155 0.09 -1.71 16.48
C ALA A 155 0.41 -0.25 16.84
N GLU A 156 0.77 0.00 18.09
CA GLU A 156 1.33 1.29 18.50
C GLU A 156 2.58 1.60 17.66
N HIS A 157 2.64 2.82 17.13
CA HIS A 157 3.73 3.21 16.24
C HIS A 157 5.01 3.46 17.05
N PRO A 158 6.14 2.79 16.73
CA PRO A 158 7.35 2.82 17.56
C PRO A 158 7.97 4.21 17.71
N PHE A 159 7.75 5.10 16.74
CA PHE A 159 8.30 6.46 16.72
C PHE A 159 7.24 7.54 16.97
N GLY A 160 6.05 7.14 17.43
CA GLY A 160 4.86 7.99 17.41
C GLY A 160 4.33 8.16 15.98
N GLY A 161 3.01 8.09 15.79
CA GLY A 161 2.42 8.14 14.45
C GLY A 161 1.19 7.26 14.29
N VAL A 162 0.86 6.96 13.03
CA VAL A 162 -0.23 6.06 12.65
C VAL A 162 0.34 4.70 12.26
N SER A 163 -0.39 3.62 12.52
CA SER A 163 0.04 2.27 12.15
C SER A 163 0.09 2.03 10.63
N GLY A 164 -0.55 2.90 9.85
CA GLY A 164 -0.50 2.88 8.41
C GLY A 164 -1.21 4.07 7.77
N PHE A 165 -0.91 4.31 6.51
CA PHE A 165 -1.46 5.41 5.72
C PHE A 165 -1.58 5.02 4.24
N ALA A 166 -2.44 5.75 3.53
CA ALA A 166 -2.41 5.84 2.08
C ALA A 166 -2.69 7.28 1.65
N GLY A 167 -2.02 7.71 0.57
CA GLY A 167 -2.16 9.02 -0.03
C GLY A 167 -2.10 8.91 -1.55
N PHE A 168 -2.89 9.74 -2.23
CA PHE A 168 -2.96 9.78 -3.67
C PHE A 168 -3.39 11.19 -4.11
N CYS A 169 -3.13 11.52 -5.37
CA CYS A 169 -3.50 12.81 -5.95
C CYS A 169 -4.54 12.63 -7.05
N ILE A 170 -5.53 13.51 -7.06
CA ILE A 170 -6.59 13.62 -8.08
C ILE A 170 -6.66 15.07 -8.58
N SER A 171 -6.82 15.30 -9.89
CA SER A 171 -6.91 16.65 -10.48
C SER A 171 -8.29 17.28 -10.44
N THR A 172 -9.31 16.51 -10.08
CA THR A 172 -10.70 16.98 -10.07
C THR A 172 -11.40 16.51 -8.79
N PRO A 173 -12.40 17.24 -8.30
CA PRO A 173 -13.19 16.80 -7.14
C PRO A 173 -13.88 15.47 -7.43
N HIS A 174 -13.84 14.56 -6.46
CA HIS A 174 -14.55 13.28 -6.49
C HIS A 174 -15.31 13.06 -5.19
N SER A 175 -16.39 12.29 -5.25
CA SER A 175 -16.86 11.57 -4.08
C SER A 175 -16.03 10.28 -3.92
N ALA A 176 -15.82 9.87 -2.67
CA ALA A 176 -15.07 8.66 -2.37
C ALA A 176 -15.78 7.83 -1.30
N SER A 177 -15.73 6.52 -1.48
CA SER A 177 -16.16 5.53 -0.50
C SER A 177 -14.94 4.87 0.12
N VAL A 178 -14.90 4.77 1.45
CA VAL A 178 -13.83 4.09 2.17
C VAL A 178 -14.43 2.95 2.98
N LYS A 179 -13.92 1.75 2.78
CA LYS A 179 -14.24 0.55 3.55
C LYS A 179 -13.02 0.13 4.33
N VAL A 180 -13.19 -0.04 5.63
CA VAL A 180 -12.14 -0.49 6.53
C VAL A 180 -12.42 -1.92 6.95
N LEU A 181 -11.38 -2.76 6.92
CA LEU A 181 -11.39 -4.16 7.29
C LEU A 181 -10.52 -4.35 8.54
N SER A 182 -11.08 -4.93 9.58
CA SER A 182 -10.44 -5.10 10.89
C SER A 182 -10.96 -6.36 11.60
N ALA A 183 -11.02 -6.42 12.93
CA ALA A 183 -11.48 -7.59 13.69
C ALA A 183 -12.82 -8.19 13.20
N PRO A 184 -13.88 -7.43 12.87
CA PRO A 184 -15.11 -8.04 12.36
C PRO A 184 -14.94 -8.76 11.01
N THR A 185 -13.99 -8.33 10.18
CA THR A 185 -13.72 -8.94 8.87
C THR A 185 -12.70 -10.08 8.96
N TYR A 186 -11.61 -9.85 9.68
CA TYR A 186 -10.49 -10.79 9.79
C TYR A 186 -10.60 -11.73 11.00
N GLY A 187 -11.65 -11.60 11.81
CA GLY A 187 -11.82 -12.38 13.04
C GLY A 187 -10.80 -11.99 14.10
N GLU A 188 -10.33 -12.98 14.86
CA GLU A 188 -9.44 -12.78 16.01
C GLU A 188 -8.07 -12.17 15.66
N THR A 189 -7.63 -12.28 14.40
CA THR A 189 -6.36 -11.70 13.94
C THR A 189 -6.50 -10.24 13.54
N GLY A 190 -7.72 -9.73 13.32
CA GLY A 190 -7.96 -8.35 12.91
C GLY A 190 -7.75 -7.33 14.04
N ALA A 191 -7.48 -6.09 13.65
CA ALA A 191 -7.33 -4.99 14.58
C ALA A 191 -8.65 -4.68 15.32
N ALA A 192 -8.60 -4.57 16.65
CA ALA A 192 -9.79 -4.34 17.47
C ALA A 192 -10.19 -2.85 17.57
N ASP A 193 -9.29 -1.98 18.06
CA ASP A 193 -9.48 -0.52 18.09
C ASP A 193 -8.79 0.09 16.87
N LEU A 194 -9.54 0.26 15.78
CA LEU A 194 -9.04 0.88 14.56
C LEU A 194 -9.78 2.19 14.31
N ARG A 195 -9.01 3.26 14.16
CA ARG A 195 -9.53 4.59 13.87
C ARG A 195 -9.01 5.05 12.52
N LEU A 196 -9.92 5.52 11.68
CA LEU A 196 -9.63 6.11 10.39
C LEU A 196 -9.70 7.63 10.49
N ARG A 197 -8.75 8.32 9.88
CA ARG A 197 -8.81 9.76 9.67
C ARG A 197 -8.46 10.09 8.22
N LEU A 198 -9.34 10.80 7.56
CA LEU A 198 -9.12 11.34 6.21
C LEU A 198 -8.69 12.79 6.33
N LEU A 199 -7.59 13.14 5.67
CA LEU A 199 -7.03 14.48 5.68
C LEU A 199 -7.05 15.06 4.25
N ASP A 200 -7.22 16.37 4.14
CA ASP A 200 -7.00 17.09 2.88
C ASP A 200 -5.50 17.34 2.62
N ALA A 201 -5.19 17.99 1.50
CA ALA A 201 -3.81 18.30 1.11
C ALA A 201 -3.10 19.28 2.06
N GLN A 202 -3.84 19.99 2.92
CA GLN A 202 -3.32 20.89 3.95
C GLN A 202 -3.22 20.19 5.32
N GLY A 203 -3.47 18.87 5.38
CA GLY A 203 -3.46 18.08 6.60
C GLY A 203 -4.65 18.34 7.52
N GLN A 204 -5.71 19.00 7.03
CA GLN A 204 -6.91 19.25 7.82
C GLN A 204 -7.84 18.04 7.79
N PRO A 205 -8.47 17.65 8.92
CA PRO A 205 -9.41 16.55 8.95
C PRO A 205 -10.65 16.83 8.08
N ILE A 206 -10.91 15.94 7.12
CA ILE A 206 -12.17 15.87 6.38
C ILE A 206 -13.17 15.01 7.16
N THR A 207 -12.72 13.86 7.66
CA THR A 207 -13.54 12.95 8.46
C THR A 207 -12.69 12.09 9.39
N ALA A 208 -13.27 11.64 10.50
CA ALA A 208 -12.68 10.69 11.44
C ALA A 208 -13.73 9.66 11.87
N VAL A 209 -13.33 8.39 11.95
CA VAL A 209 -14.21 7.27 12.30
C VAL A 209 -13.49 6.34 13.30
N PRO A 210 -14.09 6.02 14.46
CA PRO A 210 -15.31 6.65 15.00
C PRO A 210 -15.10 8.17 15.16
N THR A 211 -16.18 8.94 15.11
CA THR A 211 -16.13 10.38 15.38
C THR A 211 -15.73 10.57 16.84
N ASP A 212 -14.61 11.24 17.10
CA ASP A 212 -14.23 11.67 18.46
C ASP A 212 -15.28 12.64 19.05
#